data_AF-A0A536TFY7-F1
#
_entry.id   AF-A0A536TFY7-F1
#
_cell.length_a   1.000
_cell.length_b   1.000
_cell.length_c   1.000
_cell.angle_alpha   90.00
_cell.angle_beta   90.00
_cell.angle_gamma   90.00
#
_symmetry.space_group_name_H-M   'P 1'
#
loop_
_entity.id
_entity.type
_entity.pdbx_description
1 polymer ?
#
loop_
_entity_poly.entity_id
_entity_poly.type
_entity_poly.pdbx_seq_one_letter_code
_entity_poly.pdbx_strand_id
1 'polypeptide(L)'
;MSRCSGFVCFAVFAFASGGAAAQTPAGEPATPPPRLKPAQTLEPPPLKPPQTITLTTDHEAIFLRADRLEGTSQKAIEASGKVELRTRRQTVLADWLRYDVENDEVWGKGNVTIRRGIDTITGPEAKFKRDTEVGFFNQPEFRVGENASRGTAGEILFNGPDHYQIKDASYTTCVAGNDDWYLRSVDVDLDRSRLVGTAHDATIYFKGSPILYSPYLTFPLSNERKSGFLTPVFGSNSARGIEMSLPYYFNLAPNYDATLTPRLMTKRGLQVNTQFRYLFPDIAGEADAEVLPDRITGTTRYGLSLKHNEAFSSVPGLGAYLNLQKVS
;
A
#
# COMPACT_ATOMS: atom_id res chain seq x y z
N MET A 1 -29.65 38.73 29.78
CA MET A 1 -31.00 38.79 30.40
C MET A 1 -31.45 37.33 30.57
N SER A 2 -31.21 36.67 31.71
CA SER A 2 -32.09 36.58 32.92
C SER A 2 -33.44 35.91 32.57
N ARG A 3 -33.96 34.82 33.17
CA ARG A 3 -33.91 34.20 34.53
C ARG A 3 -34.29 32.70 34.41
N CYS A 4 -33.71 31.74 35.16
CA CYS A 4 -34.01 31.29 36.54
C CYS A 4 -35.47 30.86 36.83
N SER A 5 -35.69 29.58 37.18
CA SER A 5 -36.05 29.12 38.55
C SER A 5 -36.37 27.61 38.59
N GLY A 6 -35.81 26.92 39.59
CA GLY A 6 -36.14 25.52 39.93
C GLY A 6 -37.20 25.41 41.02
N PHE A 7 -37.56 24.18 41.40
CA PHE A 7 -38.15 23.87 42.71
C PHE A 7 -37.87 22.41 43.10
N VAL A 8 -37.42 22.24 44.34
CA VAL A 8 -37.19 20.98 45.08
C VAL A 8 -38.42 20.75 45.98
N CYS A 9 -38.82 19.49 46.20
CA CYS A 9 -39.63 19.16 47.37
C CYS A 9 -39.26 17.78 47.96
N PHE A 10 -39.24 17.73 49.28
CA PHE A 10 -38.67 16.73 50.16
C PHE A 10 -39.72 15.72 50.67
N ALA A 11 -39.19 14.63 51.22
CA ALA A 11 -39.82 13.40 51.73
C ALA A 11 -40.83 13.56 52.88
N VAL A 12 -41.62 12.51 53.15
CA VAL A 12 -41.89 11.98 54.52
C VAL A 12 -42.20 10.47 54.46
N PHE A 13 -41.45 9.68 55.24
CA PHE A 13 -41.78 8.31 55.65
C PHE A 13 -42.59 8.36 56.95
N ALA A 14 -43.62 7.51 57.09
CA ALA A 14 -44.30 7.27 58.37
C ALA A 14 -44.33 5.77 58.68
N PHE A 15 -43.71 5.40 59.80
CA PHE A 15 -43.88 4.12 60.47
C PHE A 15 -45.00 4.27 61.51
N ALA A 16 -45.89 3.27 61.60
CA ALA A 16 -46.77 3.08 62.74
C ALA A 16 -46.80 1.60 63.13
N SER A 17 -46.47 1.35 64.39
CA SER A 17 -46.47 0.08 65.10
C SER A 17 -47.78 -0.15 65.85
N GLY A 18 -48.24 -1.39 65.96
CA GLY A 18 -48.99 -1.84 67.14
C GLY A 18 -50.08 -2.88 66.93
N GLY A 19 -49.94 -4.01 67.63
CA GLY A 19 -51.05 -4.63 68.38
C GLY A 19 -51.77 -5.82 67.76
N ALA A 20 -51.46 -7.02 68.27
CA ALA A 20 -52.14 -8.28 67.96
C ALA A 20 -53.51 -8.42 68.65
N ALA A 21 -54.45 -9.09 67.97
CA ALA A 21 -55.49 -9.89 68.60
C ALA A 21 -55.85 -11.06 67.67
N ALA A 22 -55.73 -12.28 68.20
CA ALA A 22 -56.10 -13.51 67.51
C ALA A 22 -57.63 -13.65 67.47
N GLN A 23 -58.18 -13.84 66.27
CA GLN A 23 -59.52 -14.38 66.06
C GLN A 23 -59.43 -15.38 64.90
N THR A 24 -59.64 -16.65 65.20
CA THR A 24 -59.95 -17.67 64.19
C THR A 24 -61.46 -17.69 64.00
N PRO A 25 -61.96 -17.49 62.78
CA PRO A 25 -63.06 -18.36 62.36
C PRO A 25 -63.01 -18.78 60.89
N ALA A 26 -63.45 -20.03 60.71
CA ALA A 26 -64.09 -20.62 59.53
C ALA A 26 -63.32 -20.68 58.21
N GLY A 27 -63.03 -21.92 57.78
CA GLY A 27 -62.39 -22.25 56.52
C GLY A 27 -63.08 -21.65 55.30
N GLU A 28 -62.26 -21.05 54.46
CA GLU A 28 -62.62 -20.53 53.15
C GLU A 28 -62.66 -21.68 52.14
N PRO A 29 -63.72 -21.80 51.31
CA PRO A 29 -63.87 -22.92 50.38
C PRO A 29 -62.77 -22.89 49.31
N ALA A 30 -62.12 -24.05 49.13
CA ALA A 30 -61.07 -24.25 48.15
C ALA A 30 -61.49 -23.76 46.75
N THR A 31 -60.75 -22.79 46.22
CA THR A 31 -60.90 -22.30 44.86
C THR A 31 -60.63 -23.45 43.89
N PRO A 32 -61.51 -23.76 42.92
CA PRO A 32 -61.23 -24.79 41.95
C PRO A 32 -60.00 -24.41 41.11
N PRO A 33 -59.17 -25.37 40.69
CA PRO A 33 -57.95 -25.09 39.94
C PRO A 33 -58.29 -24.35 38.63
N PRO A 34 -57.43 -23.42 38.17
CA PRO A 34 -57.69 -22.62 36.99
C PRO A 34 -57.86 -23.52 35.76
N ARG A 35 -59.05 -23.49 35.16
CA ARG A 35 -59.29 -24.10 33.85
C ARG A 35 -58.82 -23.14 32.76
N LEU A 36 -57.85 -23.60 31.95
CA LEU A 36 -57.42 -22.89 30.75
C LEU A 36 -58.62 -22.74 29.80
N LYS A 37 -58.95 -21.49 29.45
CA LYS A 37 -59.90 -21.20 28.36
C LYS A 37 -59.14 -21.35 27.03
N PRO A 38 -59.57 -22.20 26.10
CA PRO A 38 -58.99 -22.22 24.76
C PRO A 38 -59.27 -20.89 24.07
N ALA A 39 -58.23 -20.17 23.66
CA ALA A 39 -58.39 -19.01 22.79
C ALA A 39 -58.85 -19.49 21.41
N GLN A 40 -59.98 -18.99 20.92
CA GLN A 40 -60.55 -19.39 19.62
C GLN A 40 -59.80 -18.78 18.43
N THR A 41 -58.85 -17.87 18.67
CA THR A 41 -57.99 -17.27 17.64
C THR A 41 -56.59 -17.10 18.21
N LEU A 42 -55.58 -17.59 17.47
CA LEU A 42 -54.18 -17.31 17.77
C LEU A 42 -53.89 -15.85 17.38
N GLU A 43 -53.75 -14.98 18.37
CA GLU A 43 -53.16 -13.66 18.12
C GLU A 43 -51.64 -13.82 17.97
N PRO A 44 -51.04 -13.38 16.85
CA PRO A 44 -49.60 -13.38 16.74
C PRO A 44 -49.01 -12.47 17.82
N PRO A 45 -47.88 -12.86 18.45
CA PRO A 45 -47.23 -12.02 19.43
C PRO A 45 -46.92 -10.65 18.79
N PRO A 46 -46.96 -9.56 19.58
CA PRO A 46 -46.67 -8.23 19.07
C PRO A 46 -45.31 -8.26 18.37
N LEU A 47 -45.26 -7.74 17.14
CA LEU A 47 -44.02 -7.63 16.37
C LEU A 47 -43.00 -6.92 17.26
N LYS A 48 -41.93 -7.64 17.61
CA LYS A 48 -40.79 -7.05 18.32
C LYS A 48 -40.33 -5.87 17.46
N PRO A 49 -40.26 -4.64 18.00
CA PRO A 49 -39.81 -3.49 17.22
C PRO A 49 -38.46 -3.86 16.60
N PRO A 50 -38.23 -3.52 15.31
CA PRO A 50 -36.97 -3.84 14.66
C PRO A 50 -35.86 -3.30 15.56
N GLN A 51 -35.03 -4.21 16.06
CA GLN A 51 -33.82 -3.79 16.73
C GLN A 51 -33.00 -3.08 15.65
N THR A 52 -32.89 -1.76 15.76
CA THR A 52 -31.88 -1.03 15.02
C THR A 52 -30.55 -1.59 15.48
N ILE A 53 -30.01 -2.53 14.71
CA ILE A 53 -28.62 -2.92 14.83
C ILE A 53 -27.86 -1.68 14.38
N THR A 54 -27.45 -0.85 15.33
CA THR A 54 -26.41 0.12 15.06
C THR A 54 -25.18 -0.72 14.70
N LEU A 55 -24.88 -0.83 13.40
CA LEU A 55 -23.68 -1.48 12.88
C LEU A 55 -22.47 -0.64 13.30
N THR A 56 -22.10 -0.71 14.58
CA THR A 56 -20.86 -0.16 15.10
C THR A 56 -19.80 -1.22 15.04
N THR A 57 -19.34 -1.52 13.83
CA THR A 57 -17.98 -1.97 13.46
C THR A 57 -17.98 -2.32 11.97
N ASP A 58 -17.01 -1.79 11.23
CA ASP A 58 -16.69 -2.13 9.85
C ASP A 58 -16.11 -3.57 9.80
N HIS A 59 -16.92 -4.57 10.15
CA HIS A 59 -16.56 -5.97 9.90
C HIS A 59 -16.90 -6.29 8.45
N GLU A 60 -15.93 -6.06 7.58
CA GLU A 60 -15.96 -6.46 6.17
C GLU A 60 -16.44 -7.93 6.09
N ALA A 61 -17.54 -8.19 5.38
CA ALA A 61 -18.11 -9.53 5.29
C ALA A 61 -17.09 -10.50 4.67
N ILE A 62 -16.81 -11.60 5.37
CA ILE A 62 -15.90 -12.67 4.92
C ILE A 62 -16.76 -13.82 4.43
N PHE A 63 -16.57 -14.22 3.17
CA PHE A 63 -17.20 -15.39 2.59
C PHE A 63 -16.16 -16.50 2.49
N LEU A 64 -16.43 -17.65 3.11
CA LEU A 64 -15.57 -18.83 3.05
C LEU A 64 -16.34 -19.97 2.39
N ARG A 65 -15.74 -20.56 1.35
CA ARG A 65 -16.25 -21.73 0.62
C ARG A 65 -15.15 -22.79 0.55
N ALA A 66 -15.49 -24.05 0.79
CA ALA A 66 -14.60 -25.19 0.65
C ALA A 66 -15.43 -26.47 0.51
N ASP A 67 -14.80 -27.57 0.08
CA ASP A 67 -15.43 -28.90 0.01
C ASP A 67 -15.72 -29.45 1.41
N ARG A 68 -14.86 -29.17 2.39
CA ARG A 68 -15.03 -29.54 3.80
C ARG A 68 -14.66 -28.39 4.72
N LEU A 69 -15.53 -28.15 5.70
CA LEU A 69 -15.35 -27.16 6.77
C LEU A 69 -15.49 -27.84 8.13
N GLU A 70 -14.51 -27.67 9.00
CA GLU A 70 -14.50 -28.21 10.35
C GLU A 70 -14.23 -27.09 11.37
N GLY A 71 -15.06 -27.01 12.41
CA GLY A 71 -14.87 -26.08 13.51
C GLY A 71 -14.46 -26.83 14.77
N THR A 72 -13.33 -26.46 15.36
CA THR A 72 -12.92 -26.99 16.67
C THR A 72 -13.29 -25.99 17.75
N SER A 73 -14.39 -26.25 18.47
CA SER A 73 -14.77 -25.55 19.70
C SER A 73 -14.76 -24.01 19.61
N GLN A 74 -15.15 -23.44 18.47
CA GLN A 74 -15.11 -21.99 18.18
C GLN A 74 -13.70 -21.34 18.22
N LYS A 75 -12.63 -22.12 18.41
CA LYS A 75 -11.25 -21.63 18.47
C LYS A 75 -10.57 -21.61 17.11
N ALA A 76 -10.85 -22.59 16.28
CA ALA A 76 -10.27 -22.70 14.95
C ALA A 76 -11.29 -23.19 13.94
N ILE A 77 -11.18 -22.68 12.72
CA ILE A 77 -11.93 -23.12 11.54
C ILE A 77 -10.91 -23.69 10.56
N GLU A 78 -11.07 -24.94 10.16
CA GLU A 78 -10.26 -25.59 9.13
C GLU A 78 -11.12 -25.82 7.89
N ALA A 79 -10.59 -25.44 6.73
CA ALA A 79 -11.21 -25.57 5.43
C ALA A 79 -10.28 -26.36 4.52
N SER A 80 -10.82 -27.34 3.78
CA SER A 80 -10.04 -28.17 2.86
C SER A 80 -10.82 -28.48 1.59
N GLY A 81 -10.08 -28.59 0.48
CA GLY A 81 -10.62 -28.83 -0.86
C GLY A 81 -11.20 -27.56 -1.46
N LYS A 82 -10.55 -27.06 -2.53
CA LYS A 82 -10.94 -25.86 -3.30
C LYS A 82 -11.37 -24.70 -2.40
N VAL A 83 -10.52 -24.36 -1.43
CA VAL A 83 -10.81 -23.29 -0.49
C VAL A 83 -10.82 -21.96 -1.22
N GLU A 84 -11.86 -21.17 -1.00
CA GLU A 84 -12.00 -19.80 -1.46
C GLU A 84 -12.47 -18.94 -0.30
N LEU A 85 -11.61 -18.01 0.11
CA LEU A 85 -11.93 -16.95 1.06
C LEU A 85 -12.03 -15.64 0.28
N ARG A 86 -13.17 -14.96 0.37
CA ARG A 86 -13.42 -13.71 -0.34
C ARG A 86 -13.82 -12.62 0.64
N THR A 87 -13.13 -11.50 0.57
CA THR A 87 -13.51 -10.23 1.22
C THR A 87 -13.90 -9.21 0.14
N ARG A 88 -14.25 -7.98 0.52
CA ARG A 88 -14.53 -6.91 -0.44
C ARG A 88 -13.27 -6.49 -1.21
N ARG A 89 -12.08 -6.60 -0.61
CA ARG A 89 -10.81 -6.16 -1.24
C ARG A 89 -10.00 -7.28 -1.91
N GLN A 90 -10.14 -8.52 -1.49
CA GLN A 90 -9.28 -9.60 -1.97
C GLN A 90 -9.95 -10.97 -2.00
N THR A 91 -9.40 -11.86 -2.82
CA THR A 91 -9.77 -13.28 -2.87
C THR A 91 -8.53 -14.12 -2.58
N VAL A 92 -8.65 -15.11 -1.70
CA VAL A 92 -7.62 -16.06 -1.34
C VAL A 92 -8.10 -17.45 -1.73
N LEU A 93 -7.33 -18.16 -2.54
CA LEU A 93 -7.56 -19.55 -2.94
C LEU A 93 -6.48 -20.44 -2.31
N ALA A 94 -6.81 -21.65 -1.89
CA ALA A 94 -5.85 -22.63 -1.38
C ALA A 94 -6.43 -24.05 -1.39
N ASP A 95 -5.57 -25.07 -1.22
CA ASP A 95 -6.00 -26.45 -0.99
C ASP A 95 -6.45 -26.68 0.45
N TRP A 96 -5.80 -26.01 1.40
CA TRP A 96 -6.12 -26.03 2.82
C TRP A 96 -5.96 -24.63 3.43
N LEU A 97 -6.87 -24.28 4.34
CA LEU A 97 -6.82 -23.04 5.10
C LEU A 97 -7.26 -23.29 6.53
N ARG A 98 -6.51 -22.74 7.48
CA ARG A 98 -6.91 -22.67 8.89
C ARG A 98 -7.01 -21.23 9.33
N TYR A 99 -8.09 -20.91 10.01
CA TYR A 99 -8.26 -19.66 10.72
C TYR A 99 -8.31 -19.92 12.22
N ASP A 100 -7.31 -19.43 12.94
CA ASP A 100 -7.24 -19.43 14.40
C ASP A 100 -7.89 -18.15 14.92
N VAL A 101 -9.06 -18.29 15.53
CA VAL A 101 -9.90 -17.18 15.98
C VAL A 101 -9.28 -16.51 17.22
N GLU A 102 -8.60 -17.28 18.06
CA GLU A 102 -7.98 -16.78 19.31
C GLU A 102 -6.78 -15.89 19.00
N ASN A 103 -5.99 -16.25 17.98
CA ASN A 103 -4.79 -15.51 17.57
C ASN A 103 -5.00 -14.58 16.35
N ASP A 104 -6.23 -14.50 15.83
CA ASP A 104 -6.62 -13.83 14.58
C ASP A 104 -5.68 -14.12 13.40
N GLU A 105 -5.33 -15.40 13.24
CA GLU A 105 -4.27 -15.87 12.34
C GLU A 105 -4.83 -16.77 11.24
N VAL A 106 -4.54 -16.45 9.99
CA VAL A 106 -4.90 -17.22 8.80
C VAL A 106 -3.67 -17.94 8.27
N TRP A 107 -3.80 -19.23 8.02
CA TRP A 107 -2.73 -20.07 7.47
C TRP A 107 -3.25 -20.86 6.27
N GLY A 108 -2.73 -20.57 5.09
CA GLY A 108 -3.04 -21.28 3.85
C GLY A 108 -1.88 -22.18 3.42
N LYS A 109 -2.21 -23.37 2.92
CA LYS A 109 -1.26 -24.32 2.33
C LYS A 109 -1.79 -24.93 1.05
N GLY A 110 -0.87 -25.17 0.11
CA GLY A 110 -1.15 -25.77 -1.19
C GLY A 110 -1.80 -24.77 -2.15
N ASN A 111 -1.10 -24.46 -3.25
CA ASN A 111 -1.56 -23.58 -4.33
C ASN A 111 -2.18 -22.27 -3.84
N VAL A 112 -1.59 -21.66 -2.80
CA VAL A 112 -2.12 -20.45 -2.18
C VAL A 112 -2.03 -19.32 -3.20
N THR A 113 -3.17 -18.73 -3.55
CA THR A 113 -3.27 -17.63 -4.50
C THR A 113 -4.02 -16.47 -3.87
N ILE A 114 -3.36 -15.32 -3.72
CA ILE A 114 -3.98 -14.07 -3.29
C ILE A 114 -4.19 -13.18 -4.50
N ARG A 115 -5.42 -12.73 -4.71
CA ARG A 115 -5.78 -11.76 -5.77
C ARG A 115 -6.32 -10.48 -5.15
N ARG A 116 -5.73 -9.35 -5.53
CA ARG A 116 -6.14 -8.00 -5.10
C ARG A 116 -6.20 -7.10 -6.32
N GLY A 117 -7.41 -6.78 -6.78
CA GLY A 117 -7.59 -6.06 -8.04
C GLY A 117 -6.99 -6.86 -9.22
N ILE A 118 -5.99 -6.27 -9.88
CA ILE A 118 -5.27 -6.88 -11.01
C ILE A 118 -3.97 -7.58 -10.59
N ASP A 119 -3.60 -7.50 -9.31
CA ASP A 119 -2.38 -8.11 -8.79
C ASP A 119 -2.67 -9.53 -8.30
N THR A 120 -1.69 -10.41 -8.46
CA THR A 120 -1.78 -11.81 -8.02
C THR A 120 -0.46 -12.26 -7.42
N ILE A 121 -0.53 -12.94 -6.27
CA ILE A 121 0.61 -13.59 -5.61
C ILE A 121 0.25 -15.06 -5.41
N THR A 122 1.12 -15.97 -5.83
CA THR A 122 0.89 -17.42 -5.76
C THR A 122 2.07 -18.11 -5.10
N GLY A 123 1.85 -19.15 -4.30
CA GLY A 123 2.94 -19.96 -3.76
C GLY A 123 2.44 -21.12 -2.89
N PRO A 124 3.36 -21.92 -2.33
CA PRO A 124 3.03 -23.12 -1.56
C PRO A 124 2.34 -22.84 -0.22
N GLU A 125 2.71 -21.75 0.45
CA GLU A 125 2.29 -21.49 1.83
C GLU A 125 2.28 -19.99 2.13
N ALA A 126 1.23 -19.53 2.80
CA ALA A 126 1.16 -18.18 3.33
C ALA A 126 0.52 -18.19 4.71
N LYS A 127 1.04 -17.37 5.61
CA LYS A 127 0.55 -17.25 6.98
C LYS A 127 0.48 -15.78 7.36
N PHE A 128 -0.63 -15.35 7.93
CA PHE A 128 -0.91 -13.93 8.15
C PHE A 128 -1.78 -13.70 9.38
N LYS A 129 -1.33 -12.85 10.29
CA LYS A 129 -2.12 -12.30 11.38
C LYS A 129 -2.86 -11.07 10.89
N ARG A 130 -4.18 -11.07 11.05
CA ARG A 130 -5.05 -10.04 10.47
C ARG A 130 -5.01 -8.73 11.24
N ASP A 131 -4.89 -8.81 12.57
CA ASP A 131 -4.88 -7.64 13.47
C ASP A 131 -3.64 -6.75 13.28
N THR A 132 -2.49 -7.39 13.13
CA THR A 132 -1.16 -6.77 13.07
C THR A 132 -0.63 -6.68 11.64
N GLU A 133 -1.27 -7.36 10.69
CA GLU A 133 -0.81 -7.53 9.32
C GLU A 133 0.61 -8.10 9.22
N VAL A 134 0.97 -8.97 10.17
CA VAL A 134 2.28 -9.63 10.23
C VAL A 134 2.17 -11.06 9.71
N GLY A 135 3.15 -11.50 8.92
CA GLY A 135 3.10 -12.82 8.33
C GLY A 135 4.22 -13.11 7.36
N PHE A 136 4.08 -14.21 6.63
CA PHE A 136 4.98 -14.57 5.55
C PHE A 136 4.25 -15.19 4.36
N PHE A 137 4.88 -15.13 3.20
CA PHE A 137 4.54 -15.88 1.99
C PHE A 137 5.80 -16.60 1.52
N ASN A 138 5.77 -17.93 1.53
CA ASN A 138 6.91 -18.76 1.15
C ASN A 138 6.95 -18.94 -0.37
N GLN A 139 8.14 -18.79 -0.97
CA GLN A 139 8.40 -18.97 -2.41
C GLN A 139 7.34 -18.36 -3.34
N PRO A 140 6.97 -17.07 -3.16
CA PRO A 140 5.90 -16.50 -3.93
C PRO A 140 6.35 -16.17 -5.35
N GLU A 141 5.47 -16.43 -6.31
CA GLU A 141 5.47 -15.82 -7.63
C GLU A 141 4.41 -14.71 -7.66
N PHE A 142 4.80 -13.51 -8.04
CA PHE A 142 3.92 -12.35 -8.04
C PHE A 142 3.81 -11.72 -9.43
N ARG A 143 2.64 -11.14 -9.69
CA ARG A 143 2.33 -10.35 -10.89
C ARG A 143 1.70 -9.05 -10.45
N VAL A 144 2.26 -7.94 -10.90
CA VAL A 144 1.74 -6.59 -10.64
C VAL A 144 1.13 -6.08 -11.94
N GLY A 145 -0.17 -5.83 -11.91
CA GLY A 145 -0.91 -5.50 -13.11
C GLY A 145 -0.63 -4.08 -13.61
N GLU A 146 -0.40 -3.11 -12.71
CA GLU A 146 -0.26 -1.69 -13.04
C GLU A 146 0.86 -1.43 -14.06
N ASN A 147 2.00 -2.09 -13.91
CA ASN A 147 3.17 -1.96 -14.78
C ASN A 147 3.47 -3.24 -15.58
N ALA A 148 2.50 -4.16 -15.64
CA ALA A 148 2.62 -5.46 -16.30
C ALA A 148 3.88 -6.26 -15.90
N SER A 149 4.32 -6.12 -14.64
CA SER A 149 5.53 -6.77 -14.15
C SER A 149 5.24 -8.11 -13.48
N ARG A 150 6.29 -8.92 -13.35
CA ARG A 150 6.27 -10.19 -12.65
C ARG A 150 7.56 -10.39 -11.88
N GLY A 151 7.52 -11.30 -10.93
CA GLY A 151 8.70 -11.67 -10.17
C GLY A 151 8.49 -12.90 -9.31
N THR A 152 9.57 -13.29 -8.67
CA THR A 152 9.63 -14.40 -7.72
C THR A 152 10.41 -13.96 -6.49
N ALA A 153 10.21 -14.61 -5.36
CA ALA A 153 11.04 -14.41 -4.18
C ALA A 153 11.27 -15.74 -3.44
N GLY A 154 12.28 -15.79 -2.58
CA GLY A 154 12.43 -16.88 -1.61
C GLY A 154 11.36 -16.78 -0.51
N GLU A 155 11.10 -15.55 -0.04
CA GLU A 155 10.11 -15.26 0.99
C GLU A 155 9.65 -13.80 0.89
N ILE A 156 8.38 -13.53 1.19
CA ILE A 156 7.88 -12.20 1.51
C ILE A 156 7.49 -12.20 2.98
N LEU A 157 8.06 -11.29 3.77
CA LEU A 157 7.69 -11.02 5.15
C LEU A 157 6.80 -9.78 5.19
N PHE A 158 5.63 -9.91 5.80
CA PHE A 158 4.74 -8.79 6.10
C PHE A 158 5.08 -8.33 7.53
N ASN A 159 5.54 -7.09 7.67
CA ASN A 159 5.97 -6.49 8.94
C ASN A 159 5.02 -5.35 9.33
N GLY A 160 3.71 -5.57 9.17
CA GLY A 160 2.67 -4.57 9.38
C GLY A 160 2.04 -4.06 8.09
N PRO A 161 1.12 -3.09 8.18
CA PRO A 161 0.28 -2.68 7.05
C PRO A 161 1.05 -2.02 5.90
N ASP A 162 2.16 -1.34 6.23
CA ASP A 162 2.91 -0.51 5.29
C ASP A 162 4.36 -0.97 5.03
N HIS A 163 4.82 -2.04 5.69
CA HIS A 163 6.21 -2.49 5.59
C HIS A 163 6.28 -3.96 5.17
N TYR A 164 6.86 -4.21 4.00
CA TYR A 164 7.10 -5.55 3.49
C TYR A 164 8.58 -5.75 3.21
N GLN A 165 9.10 -6.93 3.53
CA GLN A 165 10.48 -7.31 3.21
C GLN A 165 10.46 -8.53 2.31
N ILE A 166 11.17 -8.47 1.19
CA ILE A 166 11.21 -9.53 0.18
C ILE A 166 12.63 -10.06 0.11
N LYS A 167 12.80 -11.36 0.39
CA LYS A 167 14.09 -12.05 0.37
C LYS A 167 14.29 -12.78 -0.96
N ASP A 168 15.51 -12.71 -1.50
CA ASP A 168 15.90 -13.35 -2.76
C ASP A 168 14.95 -13.01 -3.92
N ALA A 169 14.66 -11.72 -4.08
CA ALA A 169 13.72 -11.22 -5.06
C ALA A 169 14.29 -11.27 -6.48
N SER A 170 13.45 -11.65 -7.44
CA SER A 170 13.67 -11.44 -8.87
C SER A 170 12.50 -10.68 -9.47
N TYR A 171 12.78 -9.70 -10.33
CA TYR A 171 11.78 -8.80 -10.90
C TYR A 171 12.05 -8.55 -12.39
N THR A 172 11.00 -8.55 -13.21
CA THR A 172 11.08 -8.18 -14.64
C THR A 172 9.77 -7.58 -15.14
N THR A 173 9.86 -6.69 -16.12
CA THR A 173 8.70 -6.20 -16.90
C THR A 173 8.56 -6.93 -18.25
N CYS A 174 9.41 -7.92 -18.53
CA CYS A 174 9.29 -8.74 -19.71
C CYS A 174 8.06 -9.66 -19.62
N VAL A 175 7.44 -9.88 -20.78
CA VAL A 175 6.33 -10.83 -20.93
C VAL A 175 6.74 -12.25 -20.50
N ALA A 176 5.76 -13.05 -20.06
CA ALA A 176 6.04 -14.43 -19.66
C ALA A 176 6.66 -15.23 -20.82
N GLY A 177 7.67 -16.05 -20.51
CA GLY A 177 8.46 -16.79 -21.50
C GLY A 177 9.62 -16.00 -22.11
N ASN A 178 9.78 -14.72 -21.74
CA ASN A 178 10.93 -13.90 -22.09
C ASN A 178 11.53 -13.27 -20.83
N ASP A 179 12.84 -13.46 -20.61
CA ASP A 179 13.65 -12.87 -19.54
C ASP A 179 14.86 -12.12 -20.11
N ASP A 180 14.63 -11.31 -21.15
CA ASP A 180 15.65 -10.48 -21.80
C ASP A 180 16.39 -9.60 -20.79
N TRP A 181 15.68 -9.11 -19.79
CA TRP A 181 16.27 -8.48 -18.63
C TRP A 181 15.52 -8.88 -17.36
N TYR A 182 16.23 -8.94 -16.25
CA TYR A 182 15.64 -9.08 -14.92
C TYR A 182 16.58 -8.50 -13.86
N LEU A 183 16.01 -8.03 -12.76
CA LEU A 183 16.74 -7.63 -11.57
C LEU A 183 16.70 -8.78 -10.56
N ARG A 184 17.81 -9.02 -9.87
CA ARG A 184 17.87 -9.84 -8.66
C ARG A 184 18.38 -9.01 -7.49
N SER A 185 17.84 -9.24 -6.31
CA SER A 185 18.25 -8.57 -5.07
C SER A 185 18.12 -9.55 -3.92
N VAL A 186 19.08 -9.50 -2.99
CA VAL A 186 19.07 -10.36 -1.79
C VAL A 186 17.95 -9.94 -0.84
N ASP A 187 17.68 -8.65 -0.76
CA ASP A 187 16.72 -8.07 0.16
C ASP A 187 16.08 -6.82 -0.42
N VAL A 188 14.75 -6.78 -0.43
CA VAL A 188 13.98 -5.62 -0.87
C VAL A 188 13.01 -5.19 0.23
N ASP A 189 13.20 -3.99 0.76
CA ASP A 189 12.29 -3.34 1.69
C ASP A 189 11.32 -2.45 0.93
N LEU A 190 10.02 -2.68 1.12
CA LEU A 190 8.94 -1.85 0.61
C LEU A 190 8.32 -1.07 1.76
N ASP A 191 8.38 0.25 1.68
CA ASP A 191 7.77 1.18 2.63
C ASP A 191 6.65 1.94 1.93
N ARG A 192 5.41 1.52 2.18
CA ARG A 192 4.21 2.11 1.57
C ARG A 192 3.82 3.44 2.21
N SER A 193 4.25 3.70 3.45
CA SER A 193 4.02 4.99 4.11
C SER A 193 4.79 6.11 3.42
N ARG A 194 6.01 5.81 2.94
CA ARG A 194 6.85 6.74 2.17
C ARG A 194 6.75 6.55 0.66
N LEU A 195 6.05 5.52 0.18
CA LEU A 195 5.99 5.11 -1.23
C LEU A 195 7.38 4.83 -1.83
N VAL A 196 8.26 4.18 -1.07
CA VAL A 196 9.64 3.88 -1.49
C VAL A 196 9.94 2.39 -1.34
N GLY A 197 10.45 1.80 -2.42
CA GLY A 197 11.11 0.51 -2.41
C GLY A 197 12.62 0.69 -2.37
N THR A 198 13.28 -0.21 -1.66
CA THR A 198 14.73 -0.23 -1.45
C THR A 198 15.25 -1.63 -1.70
N ALA A 199 16.10 -1.82 -2.69
CA ALA A 199 16.75 -3.09 -2.99
C ALA A 199 18.22 -3.05 -2.56
N HIS A 200 18.62 -4.02 -1.75
CA HIS A 200 19.98 -4.25 -1.31
C HIS A 200 20.65 -5.33 -2.18
N ASP A 201 21.94 -5.13 -2.49
CA ASP A 201 22.74 -6.05 -3.30
C ASP A 201 22.04 -6.38 -4.64
N ALA A 202 21.54 -5.35 -5.31
CA ALA A 202 20.78 -5.48 -6.53
C ALA A 202 21.71 -5.66 -7.74
N THR A 203 21.47 -6.70 -8.53
CA THR A 203 22.17 -6.96 -9.80
C THR A 203 21.17 -7.03 -10.95
N ILE A 204 21.40 -6.24 -11.99
CA ILE A 204 20.65 -6.28 -13.24
C ILE A 204 21.33 -7.28 -14.18
N TYR A 205 20.54 -8.21 -14.70
CA TYR A 205 20.94 -9.18 -15.70
C TYR A 205 20.31 -8.83 -17.04
N PHE A 206 21.06 -9.00 -18.11
CA PHE A 206 20.58 -8.93 -19.48
C PHE A 206 20.96 -10.23 -20.20
N LYS A 207 19.97 -10.92 -20.76
CA LYS A 207 20.15 -12.24 -21.41
C LYS A 207 20.96 -13.22 -20.53
N GLY A 208 20.70 -13.21 -19.23
CA GLY A 208 21.39 -14.06 -18.24
C GLY A 208 22.78 -13.59 -17.80
N SER A 209 23.34 -12.52 -18.40
CA SER A 209 24.64 -11.96 -18.02
C SER A 209 24.48 -10.76 -17.07
N PRO A 210 25.19 -10.69 -15.94
CA PRO A 210 25.13 -9.54 -15.05
C PRO A 210 25.78 -8.32 -15.72
N ILE A 211 25.06 -7.20 -15.79
CA ILE A 211 25.51 -5.97 -16.46
C ILE A 211 25.71 -4.79 -15.51
N LEU A 212 25.01 -4.77 -14.38
CA LEU A 212 25.11 -3.67 -13.42
C LEU A 212 24.84 -4.19 -12.01
N TYR A 213 25.72 -3.84 -11.08
CA TYR A 213 25.57 -4.11 -9.65
C TYR A 213 25.39 -2.78 -8.90
N SER A 214 24.50 -2.75 -7.93
CA SER A 214 24.36 -1.67 -6.96
C SER A 214 24.20 -2.24 -5.55
N PRO A 215 24.99 -1.81 -4.56
CA PRO A 215 24.79 -2.23 -3.17
C PRO A 215 23.46 -1.73 -2.58
N TYR A 216 22.95 -0.60 -3.10
CA TYR A 216 21.69 0.01 -2.67
C TYR A 216 21.00 0.69 -3.85
N LEU A 217 19.76 0.33 -4.14
CA LEU A 217 18.94 0.92 -5.19
C LEU A 217 17.58 1.29 -4.63
N THR A 218 17.14 2.54 -4.81
CA THR A 218 15.79 2.95 -4.41
C THR A 218 14.92 3.24 -5.61
N PHE A 219 13.64 2.91 -5.50
CA PHE A 219 12.65 3.12 -6.53
C PHE A 219 11.32 3.59 -5.91
N PRO A 220 10.53 4.41 -6.62
CA PRO A 220 9.22 4.81 -6.13
C PRO A 220 8.23 3.64 -6.26
N LEU A 221 7.29 3.54 -5.30
CA LEU A 221 6.15 2.59 -5.36
C LEU A 221 4.91 3.22 -6.00
N SER A 222 4.98 4.50 -6.36
CA SER A 222 3.95 5.24 -7.06
C SER A 222 4.54 5.93 -8.29
N ASN A 223 3.69 6.54 -9.12
CA ASN A 223 4.12 7.35 -10.27
C ASN A 223 4.63 8.75 -9.85
N GLU A 224 4.85 8.99 -8.56
CA GLU A 224 5.42 10.25 -8.09
C GLU A 224 6.91 10.36 -8.41
N ARG A 225 7.34 11.58 -8.74
CA ARG A 225 8.73 11.87 -9.07
C ARG A 225 9.60 11.74 -7.81
N LYS A 226 10.71 11.02 -7.89
CA LYS A 226 11.67 10.84 -6.79
C LYS A 226 13.06 11.26 -7.23
N SER A 227 13.79 11.96 -6.36
CA SER A 227 15.22 12.25 -6.57
C SER A 227 16.04 10.97 -6.52
N GLY A 228 17.07 10.86 -7.37
CA GLY A 228 17.93 9.69 -7.41
C GLY A 228 18.83 9.63 -8.64
N PHE A 229 19.65 8.60 -8.70
CA PHE A 229 20.47 8.31 -9.88
C PHE A 229 19.59 7.85 -11.04
N LEU A 230 19.83 8.43 -12.21
CA LEU A 230 19.30 7.94 -13.47
C LEU A 230 20.25 6.88 -14.06
N THR A 231 19.77 6.15 -15.06
CA THR A 231 20.56 5.15 -15.77
C THR A 231 21.87 5.75 -16.30
N PRO A 232 23.03 5.16 -15.97
CA PRO A 232 24.30 5.64 -16.52
C PRO A 232 24.35 5.40 -18.02
N VAL A 233 25.04 6.29 -18.74
CA VAL A 233 25.21 6.21 -20.19
C VAL A 233 26.68 6.01 -20.51
N PHE A 234 27.01 4.95 -21.25
CA PHE A 234 28.35 4.66 -21.73
C PHE A 234 28.45 4.97 -23.22
N GLY A 235 29.61 5.46 -23.65
CA GLY A 235 29.88 5.77 -25.05
C GLY A 235 31.36 5.64 -25.39
N SER A 236 31.66 5.64 -26.68
CA SER A 236 33.03 5.70 -27.17
C SER A 236 33.08 6.46 -28.49
N ASN A 237 34.02 7.38 -28.63
CA ASN A 237 34.28 8.06 -29.90
C ASN A 237 35.75 8.50 -30.00
N SER A 238 36.20 8.80 -31.23
CA SER A 238 37.59 9.17 -31.52
C SER A 238 38.04 10.45 -30.79
N ALA A 239 37.14 11.41 -30.59
CA ALA A 239 37.44 12.73 -30.04
C ALA A 239 37.45 12.81 -28.50
N ARG A 240 36.70 11.95 -27.82
CA ARG A 240 36.52 11.93 -26.34
C ARG A 240 37.09 10.66 -25.70
N GLY A 241 37.32 9.62 -26.49
CA GLY A 241 37.66 8.28 -26.01
C GLY A 241 36.43 7.55 -25.47
N ILE A 242 36.65 6.68 -24.49
CA ILE A 242 35.60 6.04 -23.71
C ILE A 242 34.99 7.10 -22.79
N GLU A 243 33.66 7.14 -22.69
CA GLU A 243 32.94 8.06 -21.82
C GLU A 243 31.87 7.36 -20.99
N MET A 244 31.63 7.88 -19.79
CA MET A 244 30.58 7.46 -18.87
C MET A 244 29.89 8.71 -18.31
N SER A 245 28.56 8.76 -18.39
CA SER A 245 27.73 9.80 -17.75
C SER A 245 26.88 9.17 -16.65
N LEU A 246 26.82 9.80 -15.48
CA LEU A 246 26.00 9.35 -14.35
C LEU A 246 25.07 10.48 -13.88
N PRO A 247 23.87 10.61 -14.47
CA PRO A 247 22.95 11.68 -14.11
C PRO A 247 22.33 11.46 -12.73
N TYR A 248 22.20 12.52 -11.94
CA TYR A 248 21.44 12.55 -10.70
C TYR A 248 20.29 13.56 -10.84
N TYR A 249 19.07 13.07 -10.68
CA TYR A 249 17.85 13.85 -10.76
C TYR A 249 17.44 14.38 -9.38
N PHE A 250 17.13 15.67 -9.31
CA PHE A 250 16.62 16.37 -8.15
C PHE A 250 15.16 16.76 -8.40
N ASN A 251 14.24 16.06 -7.74
CA ASN A 251 12.86 16.51 -7.62
C ASN A 251 12.79 17.59 -6.53
N LEU A 252 12.78 18.86 -6.92
CA LEU A 252 12.81 19.99 -5.98
C LEU A 252 11.40 20.41 -5.55
N ALA A 253 10.48 20.51 -6.52
CA ALA A 253 9.07 20.80 -6.31
C ALA A 253 8.22 20.23 -7.47
N PRO A 254 6.88 20.15 -7.36
CA PRO A 254 6.03 19.62 -8.43
C PRO A 254 6.16 20.35 -9.78
N ASN A 255 6.60 21.61 -9.74
CA ASN A 255 6.67 22.55 -10.86
C ASN A 255 8.09 22.87 -11.34
N TYR A 256 9.15 22.37 -10.69
CA TYR A 256 10.52 22.53 -11.18
C TYR A 256 11.46 21.44 -10.67
N ASP A 257 12.43 21.09 -11.51
CA ASP A 257 13.41 20.04 -11.26
C ASP A 257 14.80 20.43 -11.78
N ALA A 258 15.81 19.70 -11.31
CA ALA A 258 17.18 19.84 -11.78
C ALA A 258 17.81 18.47 -12.03
N THR A 259 18.73 18.38 -12.99
CA THR A 259 19.54 17.19 -13.24
C THR A 259 21.00 17.57 -13.32
N LEU A 260 21.85 16.96 -12.47
CA LEU A 260 23.30 17.11 -12.52
C LEU A 260 23.90 15.85 -13.14
N THR A 261 24.66 16.02 -14.22
CA THR A 261 25.26 14.92 -14.97
C THR A 261 26.77 15.08 -15.05
N PRO A 262 27.53 14.49 -14.11
CA PRO A 262 28.95 14.23 -14.32
C PRO A 262 29.15 13.29 -15.51
N ARG A 263 30.01 13.69 -16.44
CA ARG A 263 30.43 12.91 -17.59
C ARG A 263 31.95 12.81 -17.62
N LEU A 264 32.45 11.62 -17.38
CA LEU A 264 33.87 11.31 -17.48
C LEU A 264 34.21 10.92 -18.92
N MET A 265 35.21 11.57 -19.51
CA MET A 265 35.76 11.27 -20.83
C MET A 265 37.24 10.93 -20.70
N THR A 266 37.69 9.77 -21.19
CA THR A 266 39.08 9.34 -20.99
C THR A 266 40.12 10.26 -21.63
N LYS A 267 39.81 10.90 -22.75
CA LYS A 267 40.75 11.83 -23.41
C LYS A 267 40.63 13.28 -22.92
N ARG A 268 39.44 13.74 -22.53
CA ARG A 268 39.19 15.17 -22.23
C ARG A 268 39.05 15.51 -20.74
N GLY A 269 38.77 14.53 -19.88
CA GLY A 269 38.56 14.75 -18.45
C GLY A 269 37.08 14.71 -18.04
N LEU A 270 36.76 15.36 -16.93
CA LEU A 270 35.42 15.39 -16.36
C LEU A 270 34.68 16.63 -16.86
N GLN A 271 33.56 16.41 -17.56
CA GLN A 271 32.56 17.41 -17.86
C GLN A 271 31.46 17.36 -16.78
N VAL A 272 30.93 18.51 -16.38
CA VAL A 272 29.74 18.61 -15.54
C VAL A 272 28.65 19.35 -16.31
N ASN A 273 27.52 18.68 -16.49
CA ASN A 273 26.32 19.26 -17.11
C ASN A 273 25.24 19.43 -16.06
N THR A 274 24.56 20.57 -16.06
CA THR A 274 23.43 20.86 -15.19
C THR A 274 22.27 21.30 -16.06
N GLN A 275 21.12 20.66 -15.89
CA GLN A 275 19.87 21.04 -16.50
C GLN A 275 18.90 21.48 -15.41
N PHE A 276 18.19 22.58 -15.61
CA PHE A 276 17.13 23.07 -14.74
C PHE A 276 15.88 23.31 -15.57
N ARG A 277 14.75 22.73 -15.14
CA ARG A 277 13.47 22.85 -15.85
C ARG A 277 12.41 23.38 -14.91
N TYR A 278 11.52 24.20 -15.43
CA TYR A 278 10.39 24.73 -14.67
C TYR A 278 9.15 24.83 -15.54
N LEU A 279 8.01 24.61 -14.91
CA LEU A 279 6.68 24.67 -15.51
C LEU A 279 5.68 25.21 -14.49
N PHE A 280 5.30 26.47 -14.69
CA PHE A 280 4.23 27.17 -14.01
C PHE A 280 3.05 27.35 -14.99
N PRO A 281 1.85 27.77 -14.53
CA PRO A 281 0.67 27.90 -15.40
C PRO A 281 0.92 28.75 -16.65
N ASP A 282 1.65 29.85 -16.48
CA ASP A 282 1.89 30.85 -17.52
C ASP A 282 3.33 30.86 -18.03
N ILE A 283 4.22 30.09 -17.40
CA ILE A 283 5.68 30.19 -17.62
C ILE A 283 6.28 28.79 -17.72
N ALA A 284 7.04 28.52 -18.78
CA ALA A 284 7.77 27.26 -18.95
C ALA A 284 9.16 27.51 -19.52
N GLY A 285 10.15 26.76 -19.05
CA GLY A 285 11.49 26.89 -19.58
C GLY A 285 12.49 25.85 -19.11
N GLU A 286 13.66 25.92 -19.74
CA GLU A 286 14.78 25.01 -19.57
C GLU A 286 16.07 25.83 -19.65
N ALA A 287 16.93 25.63 -18.66
CA ALA A 287 18.26 26.23 -18.59
C ALA A 287 19.30 25.12 -18.47
N ASP A 288 20.28 25.13 -19.36
CA ASP A 288 21.40 24.19 -19.35
C ASP A 288 22.71 24.94 -19.15
N ALA A 289 23.58 24.37 -18.34
CA ALA A 289 24.95 24.82 -18.15
C ALA A 289 25.90 23.62 -18.22
N GLU A 290 26.95 23.73 -19.01
CA GLU A 290 27.99 22.72 -19.12
C GLU A 290 29.37 23.34 -18.94
N VAL A 291 30.25 22.65 -18.23
CA VAL A 291 31.65 23.04 -18.01
C VAL A 291 32.55 21.83 -18.20
N LEU A 292 33.62 22.01 -18.98
CA LEU A 292 34.67 21.03 -19.22
C LEU A 292 36.04 21.71 -19.13
N PRO A 293 36.83 21.45 -18.07
CA PRO A 293 38.26 21.72 -18.05
C PRO A 293 38.96 20.74 -19.02
N ASP A 294 39.14 21.15 -20.28
CA ASP A 294 39.51 20.26 -21.36
C ASP A 294 41.01 19.96 -21.34
N ARG A 295 41.36 18.70 -21.07
CA ARG A 295 42.75 18.24 -20.99
C ARG A 295 43.50 18.28 -22.33
N ILE A 296 42.79 18.26 -23.45
CA ILE A 296 43.42 18.26 -24.77
C ILE A 296 43.82 19.68 -25.18
N THR A 297 42.91 20.64 -25.02
CA THR A 297 43.16 22.03 -25.44
C THR A 297 43.83 22.87 -24.36
N GLY A 298 43.81 22.42 -23.10
CA GLY A 298 44.31 23.21 -21.97
C GLY A 298 43.41 24.40 -21.62
N THR A 299 42.19 24.46 -22.17
CA THR A 299 41.23 25.55 -21.94
C THR A 299 39.98 25.04 -21.24
N THR A 300 39.32 25.91 -20.48
CA THR A 300 38.00 25.61 -19.93
C THR A 300 36.94 25.93 -20.96
N ARG A 301 36.20 24.91 -21.39
CA ARG A 301 35.07 25.03 -22.31
C ARG A 301 33.78 25.13 -21.52
N TYR A 302 32.88 26.00 -21.94
CA TYR A 302 31.55 26.09 -21.34
C TYR A 302 30.47 26.32 -22.39
N GLY A 303 29.26 25.89 -22.05
CA GLY A 303 28.04 26.10 -22.81
C GLY A 303 26.92 26.52 -21.88
N LEU A 304 26.14 27.51 -22.29
CA LEU A 304 24.95 28.00 -21.59
C LEU A 304 23.81 28.06 -22.59
N SER A 305 22.66 27.51 -22.21
CA SER A 305 21.42 27.56 -23.00
C SER A 305 20.28 27.97 -22.08
N LEU A 306 19.42 28.88 -22.53
CA LEU A 306 18.19 29.25 -21.84
C LEU A 306 17.07 29.33 -22.87
N LYS A 307 16.06 28.49 -22.70
CA LYS A 307 14.77 28.56 -23.40
C LYS A 307 13.71 28.93 -22.39
N HIS A 308 12.95 29.98 -22.65
CA HIS A 308 11.88 30.44 -21.78
C HIS A 308 10.69 30.90 -22.62
N ASN A 309 9.51 30.47 -22.21
CA ASN A 309 8.23 30.84 -22.79
C ASN A 309 7.36 31.37 -21.66
N GLU A 310 6.74 32.52 -21.86
CA GLU A 310 5.82 33.13 -20.92
C GLU A 310 4.58 33.63 -21.66
N ALA A 311 3.40 33.34 -21.12
CA ALA A 311 2.13 33.92 -21.52
C ALA A 311 1.68 34.89 -20.44
N PHE A 312 1.36 36.13 -20.80
CA PHE A 312 0.92 37.10 -19.80
C PHE A 312 -0.58 37.01 -19.61
N SER A 313 -1.03 36.29 -18.58
CA SER A 313 -2.46 36.10 -18.27
C SER A 313 -3.23 37.41 -18.03
N SER A 314 -2.54 38.49 -17.68
CA SER A 314 -3.12 39.84 -17.53
C SER A 314 -3.41 40.53 -18.86
N VAL A 315 -2.81 40.10 -19.97
CA VAL A 315 -2.98 40.68 -21.31
C VAL A 315 -3.24 39.56 -22.32
N PRO A 316 -4.51 39.24 -22.63
CA PRO A 316 -4.85 38.14 -23.52
C PRO A 316 -4.13 38.24 -24.87
N GLY A 317 -3.42 37.17 -25.25
CA GLY A 317 -2.70 37.07 -26.51
C GLY A 317 -1.26 37.63 -26.50
N LEU A 318 -0.80 38.21 -25.39
CA LEU A 318 0.61 38.60 -25.23
C LEU A 318 1.44 37.42 -24.71
N GLY A 319 2.54 37.14 -25.39
CA GLY A 319 3.54 36.16 -24.95
C GLY A 319 4.95 36.66 -25.16
N ALA A 320 5.88 36.17 -24.34
CA ALA A 320 7.31 36.36 -24.49
C ALA A 320 7.99 35.02 -24.76
N TYR A 321 9.01 35.07 -25.62
CA TYR A 321 9.88 33.96 -25.93
C TYR A 321 11.33 34.40 -25.85
N LEU A 322 12.16 33.61 -25.18
CA LEU A 322 13.59 33.84 -25.06
C LEU A 322 14.34 32.54 -25.40
N ASN A 323 15.31 32.65 -26.30
CA ASN A 323 16.22 31.57 -26.67
C ASN A 323 17.64 32.12 -26.72
N LEU A 324 18.39 31.92 -25.63
CA LEU A 324 19.77 32.37 -25.50
C LEU A 324 20.70 31.17 -25.53
N GLN A 325 21.78 31.30 -26.29
CA GLN A 325 22.84 30.29 -26.36
C GLN A 325 24.18 31.00 -26.33
N LYS A 326 25.11 30.50 -25.52
CA LYS A 326 26.47 31.02 -25.43
C LYS A 326 27.44 29.87 -25.23
N VAL A 327 28.55 29.91 -25.96
CA VAL A 327 29.66 28.96 -25.84
C VAL A 327 30.98 29.71 -25.68
N SER A 328 31.97 29.06 -25.06
CA SER A 328 33.35 29.54 -24.93
C SER A 328 34.13 29.56 -26.23
#